data_AF-C9E605-F1
#
_entry.id   AF-C9E605-F1
#
_cell.length_a   1.000
_cell.length_b   1.000
_cell.length_c   1.000
_cell.angle_alpha   90.00
_cell.angle_beta   90.00
_cell.angle_gamma   90.00
#
_symmetry.space_group_name_H-M   'P 1'
#
loop_
_entity.id
_entity.type
_entity.pdbx_description
1 polymer ?
#
loop_
_entity_poly.entity_id
_entity_poly.type
_entity_poly.pdbx_seq_one_letter_code
_entity_poly.pdbx_strand_id
1 'polypeptide(L)'
;QVGVVQTAYANGGSTKFLESLAEAVSKWDAPRVQLVLRCTKTGVKNLHREALGFPLGVYFEANGHGTLICKKKELQAWAEAQGLSNTGAFSFLLQFVSLLNPATGDALADLLAAEVCRAKLKISLAEWRILYDEFPAVA
;
A
#
# COMPACT_ATOMS: atom_id res chain seq x y z
N GLN A 1 0.06 9.87 6.49
CA GLN A 1 1.20 8.99 6.19
C GLN A 1 0.67 7.65 5.72
N VAL A 2 1.34 7.03 4.75
CA VAL A 2 1.09 5.67 4.29
C VAL A 2 2.34 4.84 4.61
N GLY A 3 2.17 3.78 5.41
CA GLY A 3 3.23 2.84 5.72
C GLY A 3 3.19 1.66 4.77
N VAL A 4 4.34 1.25 4.23
CA VAL A 4 4.50 -0.02 3.51
C VAL A 4 5.49 -0.87 4.30
N VAL A 5 5.01 -2.02 4.76
CA VAL A 5 5.78 -2.91 5.63
C VAL A 5 6.14 -4.17 4.84
N GLN A 6 7.43 -4.41 4.74
CA GLN A 6 8.02 -5.57 4.07
C GLN A 6 8.78 -6.43 5.08
N THR A 7 9.16 -7.63 4.66
CA THR A 7 10.16 -8.46 5.35
C THR A 7 11.45 -8.46 4.55
N ALA A 8 12.51 -9.03 5.12
CA ALA A 8 13.77 -9.25 4.39
C ALA A 8 13.64 -10.18 3.17
N TYR A 9 12.50 -10.88 2.99
CA TYR A 9 12.23 -11.70 1.81
C TYR A 9 11.66 -10.89 0.63
N ALA A 10 11.29 -9.63 0.83
CA ALA A 10 10.89 -8.79 -0.29
C ALA A 10 12.07 -8.61 -1.26
N ASN A 11 11.81 -8.72 -2.56
CA ASN A 11 12.83 -8.53 -3.57
C ASN A 11 13.40 -7.09 -3.47
N GLY A 12 14.72 -6.94 -3.51
CA GLY A 12 15.37 -5.63 -3.41
C GLY A 12 14.94 -4.64 -4.51
N GLY A 13 14.54 -5.13 -5.68
CA GLY A 13 13.93 -4.33 -6.75
C GLY A 13 12.62 -3.67 -6.32
N SER A 14 11.78 -4.39 -5.57
CA SER A 14 10.53 -3.85 -5.03
C SER A 14 10.77 -2.74 -4.00
N THR A 15 11.74 -2.94 -3.10
CA THR A 15 12.11 -1.92 -2.10
C THR A 15 12.68 -0.68 -2.78
N LYS A 16 13.58 -0.84 -3.74
CA LYS A 16 14.17 0.27 -4.52
C LYS A 16 13.09 1.06 -5.29
N PHE A 17 12.12 0.37 -5.86
CA PHE A 17 10.97 1.01 -6.52
C PHE A 17 10.15 1.85 -5.52
N LEU A 18 9.84 1.28 -4.36
CA LEU A 18 9.09 1.98 -3.31
C LEU A 18 9.84 3.18 -2.74
N GLU A 19 11.17 3.10 -2.60
CA GLU A 19 12.02 4.22 -2.17
C GLU A 19 11.98 5.35 -3.21
N SER A 20 12.12 5.00 -4.48
CA SER A 20 12.04 5.95 -5.59
C SER A 20 10.65 6.60 -5.68
N LEU A 21 9.58 5.83 -5.43
CA LEU A 21 8.22 6.34 -5.36
C LEU A 21 8.03 7.29 -4.16
N ALA A 22 8.57 6.95 -2.99
CA ALA A 22 8.53 7.81 -1.81
C ALA A 22 9.22 9.15 -2.08
N GLU A 23 10.38 9.12 -2.74
CA GLU A 23 11.11 10.31 -3.15
C GLU A 23 10.30 11.14 -4.15
N ALA A 24 9.72 10.52 -5.18
CA ALA A 24 8.91 11.21 -6.17
C ALA A 24 7.68 11.89 -5.55
N VAL A 25 6.96 11.20 -4.66
CA VAL A 25 5.80 11.74 -3.94
C VAL A 25 6.20 12.93 -3.04
N SER A 26 7.39 12.88 -2.43
CA SER A 26 7.88 13.98 -1.59
C SER A 26 8.16 15.28 -2.36
N LYS A 27 8.38 15.18 -3.68
CA LYS A 27 8.70 16.30 -4.57
C LYS A 27 7.46 16.93 -5.23
N TRP A 28 6.25 16.44 -4.96
CA TRP A 28 5.03 17.05 -5.49
C TRP A 28 4.84 18.47 -4.93
N ASP A 29 4.32 19.40 -5.74
CA ASP A 29 4.16 20.83 -5.38
C ASP A 29 3.41 21.07 -4.05
N ALA A 30 2.54 20.14 -3.67
CA ALA A 30 1.90 20.09 -2.36
C ALA A 30 1.84 18.63 -1.89
N PRO A 31 2.85 18.13 -1.16
CA PRO A 31 2.89 16.73 -0.76
C PRO A 31 1.86 16.49 0.36
N ARG A 32 0.66 16.04 -0.03
CA ARG A 32 -0.42 15.68 0.92
C ARG A 32 -0.25 14.28 1.49
N VAL A 33 0.66 13.50 0.90
CA VAL A 33 0.93 12.10 1.21
C VAL A 33 2.42 11.94 1.46
N GLN A 34 2.76 11.12 2.44
CA GLN A 34 4.12 10.70 2.72
C GLN A 34 4.13 9.18 2.78
N LEU A 35 4.99 8.56 1.97
CA LEU A 35 5.22 7.11 1.96
C LEU A 35 6.38 6.77 2.90
N VAL A 36 6.18 5.79 3.77
CA VAL A 36 7.18 5.38 4.77
C VAL A 36 7.39 3.88 4.66
N LEU A 37 8.62 3.44 4.42
CA LEU A 37 8.96 2.02 4.33
C LEU A 37 9.44 1.49 5.67
N ARG A 38 9.07 0.24 5.97
CA ARG A 38 9.50 -0.49 7.15
C ARG A 38 9.86 -1.91 6.77
N CYS A 39 10.92 -2.43 7.38
CA CYS A 39 11.28 -3.84 7.30
C CYS A 39 11.12 -4.46 8.68
N THR A 40 10.40 -5.57 8.78
CA THR A 40 10.21 -6.32 10.02
C THR A 40 10.73 -7.74 9.91
N LYS A 41 10.80 -8.45 11.04
CA LYS A 41 10.93 -9.91 11.06
C LYS A 41 9.75 -10.54 10.30
N THR A 42 9.95 -11.75 9.78
CA THR A 42 8.89 -12.54 9.13
C THR A 42 7.73 -12.85 10.05
N GLY A 43 6.62 -13.21 9.42
CA GLY A 43 5.39 -13.58 10.09
C GLY A 43 4.47 -12.37 10.22
N VAL A 44 3.25 -12.55 9.70
CA VAL A 44 2.15 -11.58 9.64
C VAL A 44 1.94 -10.78 10.93
N LYS A 45 2.13 -11.40 12.10
CA LYS A 45 2.02 -10.71 13.39
C LYS A 45 2.96 -9.51 13.53
N ASN A 46 4.20 -9.63 13.03
CA ASN A 46 5.18 -8.54 13.07
C ASN A 46 4.81 -7.44 12.08
N LEU A 47 4.45 -7.81 10.85
CA LEU A 47 4.04 -6.87 9.82
C LEU A 47 2.79 -6.08 10.24
N HIS A 48 1.76 -6.79 10.72
CA HIS A 48 0.50 -6.21 11.17
C HIS A 48 0.72 -5.22 12.32
N ARG A 49 1.58 -5.55 13.29
CA ARG A 49 1.92 -4.67 14.41
C ARG A 49 2.57 -3.37 13.94
N GLU A 50 3.50 -3.45 13.00
CA GLU A 50 4.16 -2.27 12.44
C GLU A 50 3.18 -1.44 11.59
N ALA A 51 2.34 -2.09 10.80
CA ALA A 51 1.34 -1.43 9.95
C ALA A 51 0.30 -0.63 10.77
N LEU A 52 -0.04 -1.08 11.99
CA LEU A 52 -0.90 -0.33 12.92
C LEU A 52 -0.29 1.02 13.36
N GLY A 53 1.00 1.25 13.13
CA GLY A 53 1.65 2.55 13.39
C GLY A 53 1.18 3.66 12.44
N PHE A 54 0.50 3.33 11.34
CA PHE A 54 0.17 4.27 10.27
C PHE A 54 -1.35 4.49 10.15
N PRO A 55 -1.80 5.68 9.67
CA PRO A 55 -3.20 5.91 9.29
C PRO A 55 -3.66 4.94 8.19
N LEU A 56 -2.76 4.64 7.25
CA LEU A 56 -2.92 3.63 6.21
C LEU A 56 -1.65 2.76 6.20
N GLY A 57 -1.77 1.49 6.58
CA GLY A 57 -0.65 0.55 6.63
C GLY A 57 -0.87 -0.58 5.64
N VAL A 58 0.00 -0.72 4.66
CA VAL A 58 0.00 -1.82 3.68
C VAL A 58 1.09 -2.79 4.07
N TYR A 59 0.78 -4.08 4.14
CA TYR A 59 1.79 -5.09 4.42
C TYR A 59 1.53 -6.36 3.63
N PHE A 60 2.59 -6.89 3.01
CA PHE A 60 2.56 -8.16 2.31
C PHE A 60 3.91 -8.86 2.48
N GLU A 61 3.89 -10.17 2.71
CA GLU A 61 5.04 -11.05 2.57
C GLU A 61 5.15 -11.50 1.10
N ALA A 62 6.36 -11.83 0.65
CA ALA A 62 6.61 -12.24 -0.75
C ALA A 62 5.83 -13.51 -1.17
N ASN A 63 5.37 -14.31 -0.21
CA ASN A 63 4.52 -15.48 -0.46
C ASN A 63 3.04 -15.11 -0.78
N GLY A 64 2.70 -13.83 -0.78
CA GLY A 64 1.36 -13.31 -1.08
C GLY A 64 0.48 -13.07 0.15
N HIS A 65 0.90 -13.43 1.36
CA HIS A 65 0.10 -13.14 2.56
C HIS A 65 0.23 -11.66 2.94
N GLY A 66 -0.89 -10.95 2.95
CA GLY A 66 -0.92 -9.57 3.42
C GLY A 66 -2.30 -8.96 3.40
N THR A 67 -2.41 -7.70 3.81
CA THR A 67 -3.61 -6.89 3.65
C THR A 67 -3.27 -5.41 3.87
N LEU A 68 -4.30 -4.56 3.87
CA LEU A 68 -4.24 -3.15 4.17
C LEU A 68 -5.04 -2.85 5.45
N ILE A 69 -4.43 -2.10 6.36
CA ILE A 69 -5.06 -1.58 7.57
C ILE A 69 -5.37 -0.10 7.35
N CYS A 70 -6.61 0.31 7.64
CA CYS A 70 -7.03 1.71 7.56
C CYS A 70 -7.61 2.17 8.90
N LYS A 71 -7.00 3.20 9.49
CA LYS A 71 -7.57 3.94 10.62
C LYS A 71 -8.52 5.00 10.09
N LYS A 72 -9.75 4.59 9.78
CA LYS A 72 -10.76 5.43 9.10
C LYS A 72 -10.93 6.83 9.73
N LYS A 73 -10.87 6.95 11.06
CA LYS A 73 -10.95 8.24 11.76
C LYS A 73 -9.78 9.17 11.44
N GLU A 74 -8.55 8.66 11.45
CA GLU A 74 -7.35 9.44 11.12
C GLU A 74 -7.34 9.84 9.64
N LEU A 75 -7.76 8.92 8.76
CA LEU A 75 -7.86 9.18 7.32
C LEU A 75 -8.93 10.23 7.00
N GLN A 76 -10.08 10.19 7.68
CA GLN A 76 -11.15 11.18 7.57
C GLN A 76 -10.68 12.56 8.03
N ALA A 77 -10.08 12.66 9.22
CA ALA A 77 -9.56 13.93 9.75
C ALA A 77 -8.49 14.54 8.83
N TRP A 78 -7.61 13.71 8.27
CA TRP A 78 -6.65 14.16 7.25
C TRP A 78 -7.36 14.71 6.01
N ALA A 79 -8.37 14.01 5.48
CA ALA A 79 -9.07 14.47 4.29
C ALA A 79 -9.82 15.78 4.53
N GLU A 80 -10.42 15.97 5.70
CA GLU A 80 -11.05 17.24 6.10
C GLU A 80 -10.04 18.38 6.16
N ALA A 81 -8.90 18.17 6.83
CA ALA A 81 -7.82 19.16 6.91
C ALA A 81 -7.24 19.53 5.54
N GLN A 82 -7.33 18.63 4.55
CA GLN A 82 -6.88 18.85 3.19
C GLN A 82 -8.00 19.36 2.26
N GLY A 83 -9.24 19.51 2.73
CA GLY A 83 -10.40 19.87 1.90
C GLY A 83 -10.80 18.79 0.88
N LEU A 84 -10.45 17.53 1.14
CA LEU A 84 -10.66 16.38 0.25
C LEU A 84 -11.85 15.51 0.65
N SER A 85 -12.42 15.69 1.85
CA SER A 85 -13.43 14.81 2.43
C SER A 85 -14.69 14.62 1.57
N ASN A 86 -15.06 15.63 0.79
CA ASN A 86 -16.23 15.60 -0.10
C ASN A 86 -15.90 15.23 -1.56
N THR A 87 -14.66 14.83 -1.85
CA THR A 87 -14.24 14.51 -3.22
C THR A 87 -14.60 13.07 -3.60
N GLY A 88 -14.91 12.84 -4.88
CA GLY A 88 -15.13 11.49 -5.40
C GLY A 88 -13.89 10.59 -5.27
N ALA A 89 -12.68 11.17 -5.30
CA ALA A 89 -11.44 10.44 -5.07
C ALA A 89 -11.33 9.89 -3.64
N PHE A 90 -11.72 10.70 -2.64
CA PHE A 90 -11.71 10.26 -1.25
C PHE A 90 -12.82 9.24 -0.96
N SER A 91 -14.02 9.44 -1.52
CA SER A 91 -15.10 8.46 -1.44
C SER A 91 -14.68 7.10 -2.04
N PHE A 92 -14.04 7.12 -3.21
CA PHE A 92 -13.46 5.93 -3.83
C PHE A 92 -12.41 5.25 -2.94
N LEU A 93 -11.50 6.03 -2.33
CA LEU A 93 -10.49 5.49 -1.43
C LEU A 93 -11.13 4.75 -0.25
N LEU A 94 -12.17 5.32 0.37
CA LEU A 94 -12.88 4.69 1.50
C LEU A 94 -13.58 3.39 1.09
N GLN A 95 -14.15 3.34 -0.12
CA GLN A 95 -14.76 2.13 -0.67
C GLN A 95 -13.69 1.07 -0.96
N PHE A 96 -12.60 1.47 -1.62
CA PHE A 96 -11.47 0.60 -1.95
C PHE A 96 -10.87 -0.06 -0.71
N VAL A 97 -10.54 0.72 0.33
CA VAL A 97 -9.95 0.14 1.56
C VAL A 97 -10.93 -0.75 2.32
N SER A 98 -12.25 -0.60 2.07
CA SER A 98 -13.27 -1.45 2.69
C SER A 98 -13.49 -2.78 1.93
N LEU A 99 -12.87 -2.95 0.76
CA LEU A 99 -12.85 -4.24 0.05
C LEU A 99 -11.92 -5.24 0.72
N LEU A 100 -10.80 -4.77 1.29
CA LEU A 100 -9.81 -5.62 1.93
C LEU A 100 -10.27 -6.07 3.32
N ASN A 101 -9.87 -7.28 3.71
CA ASN A 101 -10.11 -7.80 5.05
C ASN A 101 -9.05 -7.23 6.03
N PRO A 102 -9.42 -6.37 6.99
CA PRO A 102 -8.44 -5.74 7.88
C PRO A 102 -7.92 -6.68 8.98
N ALA A 103 -8.58 -7.82 9.22
CA ALA A 103 -8.22 -8.75 10.30
C ALA A 103 -7.16 -9.77 9.87
N THR A 104 -7.20 -10.21 8.61
CA THR A 104 -6.27 -11.21 8.07
C THR A 104 -6.23 -11.11 6.54
N GLY A 105 -5.17 -11.64 5.93
CA GLY A 105 -5.08 -11.67 4.46
C GLY A 105 -6.17 -12.54 3.85
N ASP A 106 -6.76 -12.07 2.76
CA ASP A 106 -7.87 -12.72 2.07
C ASP A 106 -7.60 -12.67 0.56
N ALA A 107 -7.22 -13.81 0.00
CA ALA A 107 -6.77 -13.88 -1.39
C ALA A 107 -7.84 -13.41 -2.39
N LEU A 108 -9.14 -13.59 -2.10
CA LEU A 108 -10.20 -13.12 -2.99
C LEU A 108 -10.38 -11.60 -2.88
N ALA A 109 -10.33 -11.06 -1.66
CA ALA A 109 -10.35 -9.62 -1.45
C ALA A 109 -9.13 -8.94 -2.07
N ASP A 110 -7.95 -9.53 -1.94
CA ASP A 110 -6.69 -9.04 -2.49
C ASP A 110 -6.71 -9.06 -4.02
N LEU A 111 -7.24 -10.13 -4.64
CA LEU A 111 -7.43 -10.22 -6.09
C LEU A 111 -8.37 -9.11 -6.60
N LEU A 112 -9.52 -8.93 -5.94
CA LEU A 112 -10.48 -7.87 -6.30
C LEU A 112 -9.86 -6.48 -6.15
N ALA A 113 -9.16 -6.23 -5.04
CA ALA A 113 -8.47 -4.97 -4.80
C ALA A 113 -7.39 -4.71 -5.87
N ALA A 114 -6.59 -5.71 -6.22
CA ALA A 114 -5.59 -5.61 -7.27
C ALA A 114 -6.21 -5.22 -8.62
N GLU A 115 -7.28 -5.89 -9.05
CA GLU A 115 -7.95 -5.59 -10.31
C GLU A 115 -8.66 -4.22 -10.29
N VAL A 116 -9.25 -3.82 -9.17
CA VAL A 116 -9.83 -2.46 -9.02
C VAL A 116 -8.75 -1.39 -9.14
N CYS A 117 -7.58 -1.57 -8.49
CA CYS A 117 -6.43 -0.68 -8.66
C CYS A 117 -5.98 -0.60 -10.11
N ARG A 118 -5.83 -1.77 -10.75
CA ARG A 118 -5.37 -1.89 -12.13
C ARG A 118 -6.31 -1.17 -13.10
N ALA A 119 -7.62 -1.39 -12.96
CA ALA A 119 -8.67 -0.72 -13.73
C ALA A 119 -8.70 0.80 -13.48
N LYS A 120 -8.52 1.23 -12.22
CA LYS A 120 -8.49 2.65 -11.85
C LYS A 120 -7.29 3.38 -12.45
N LEU A 121 -6.12 2.73 -12.44
CA LEU A 121 -4.87 3.25 -13.01
C LEU A 121 -4.80 3.09 -14.53
N LYS A 122 -5.72 2.33 -15.14
CA LYS A 122 -5.76 2.01 -16.58
C LYS A 122 -4.47 1.34 -17.07
N ILE A 123 -3.87 0.51 -16.23
CA ILE A 123 -2.67 -0.26 -16.60
C ILE A 123 -3.06 -1.70 -16.95
N SER A 124 -2.37 -2.31 -17.91
CA SER A 124 -2.46 -3.72 -18.26
C SER A 124 -1.65 -4.58 -17.27
N LEU A 125 -1.83 -5.91 -17.33
CA LEU A 125 -0.96 -6.83 -16.58
C LEU A 125 0.51 -6.73 -17.03
N ALA A 126 0.74 -6.48 -18.32
CA ALA A 126 2.09 -6.30 -18.87
C ALA A 126 2.75 -5.03 -18.31
N GLU A 127 2.02 -3.91 -18.27
CA GLU A 127 2.50 -2.65 -17.69
C GLU A 127 2.73 -2.78 -16.18
N TRP A 128 1.85 -3.49 -15.47
CA TRP A 128 2.05 -3.76 -14.04
C TRP A 128 3.33 -4.59 -13.81
N ARG A 129 3.56 -5.65 -14.60
CA ARG A 129 4.74 -6.51 -14.47
C ARG A 129 6.05 -5.75 -14.61
N ILE A 130 6.09 -4.68 -15.39
CA ILE A 130 7.30 -3.91 -15.69
C ILE A 130 7.43 -2.62 -14.87
N LEU A 131 6.63 -2.43 -13.82
CA LEU A 131 6.76 -1.25 -12.95
C LEU A 131 8.15 -1.13 -12.31
N TYR A 132 8.80 -2.27 -12.07
CA TYR A 132 10.16 -2.36 -11.58
C TYR A 132 10.79 -3.69 -12.01
N ASP A 133 12.12 -3.71 -12.06
CA ASP A 133 12.87 -4.93 -12.30
C ASP A 133 13.14 -5.66 -10.99
N GLU A 134 12.73 -6.91 -10.90
CA GLU A 134 13.16 -7.79 -9.82
C GLU A 134 14.65 -8.12 -9.96
N PHE A 135 15.37 -8.08 -8.85
CA PHE A 135 16.73 -8.59 -8.81
C PHE A 135 16.72 -10.12 -8.84
N PRO A 136 17.72 -10.76 -9.48
CA PRO A 136 17.88 -12.20 -9.42
C PRO A 136 17.91 -12.69 -7.97
N ALA A 137 17.02 -13.61 -7.63
CA ALA A 137 16.92 -14.21 -6.31
C ALA A 137 16.68 -15.71 -6.46
N VAL A 138 17.18 -16.51 -5.50
CA VAL A 138 16.88 -17.94 -5.41
C VAL A 138 15.79 -18.09 -4.35
N ALA A 139 14.68 -18.72 -4.74
CA ALA A 139 13.56 -19.03 -3.85
C ALA A 139 13.87 -20.21 -2.93
#